data_AF-K9ZP12-F1
#
_entry.id   AF-K9ZP12-F1
#
_cell.length_a   1.000
_cell.length_b   1.000
_cell.length_c   1.000
_cell.angle_alpha   90.00
_cell.angle_beta   90.00
_cell.angle_gamma   90.00
#
_symmetry.space_group_name_H-M   'P 1'
#
loop_
_entity.id
_entity.type
_entity.pdbx_description
1 polymer ?
#
loop_
_entity_poly.entity_id
_entity_poly.type
_entity_poly.pdbx_seq_one_letter_code
_entity_poly.pdbx_strand_id
1 'polypeptide(L)'
;MPYIEIKTRKIIDSTLELDAGKITNRQRLIDFFKEEIVEESRNMLKKLGDTPAKEEYKKHSYPLKTLQAILENLENKQYGYLAKLS
;
A
#
# COMPACT_ATOMS: atom_id res chain seq x y z
N MET A 1 37.30 4.33 4.09
CA MET A 1 35.91 3.88 4.27
C MET A 1 35.26 3.84 2.90
N PRO A 2 34.84 2.70 2.35
CA PRO A 2 34.23 2.68 1.02
C PRO A 2 32.76 3.07 1.14
N TYR A 3 32.41 4.19 0.52
CA TYR A 3 31.02 4.56 0.25
C TYR A 3 30.47 3.58 -0.78
N ILE A 4 29.39 2.89 -0.44
CA ILE A 4 28.65 2.08 -1.40
C ILE A 4 27.92 3.07 -2.30
N GLU A 5 28.44 3.28 -3.52
CA GLU A 5 27.69 3.91 -4.60
C GLU A 5 26.47 3.04 -4.91
N ILE A 6 25.32 3.41 -4.33
CA ILE A 6 24.04 2.95 -4.83
C ILE A 6 23.92 3.60 -6.20
N LYS A 7 24.33 2.88 -7.24
CA LYS A 7 24.08 3.25 -8.64
C LYS A 7 22.60 3.54 -8.75
N THR A 8 22.29 4.84 -8.80
CA THR A 8 21.02 5.40 -9.21
C THR A 8 20.74 4.88 -10.60
N ARG A 9 20.09 3.71 -10.68
CA ARG A 9 19.39 3.29 -11.87
C ARG A 9 18.27 4.30 -12.05
N LYS A 10 18.60 5.32 -12.82
CA LYS A 10 17.72 6.13 -13.66
C LYS A 10 16.35 5.46 -13.75
N ILE A 11 15.36 6.02 -13.05
CA ILE A 11 13.94 5.71 -13.23
C ILE A 11 13.65 6.14 -14.67
N ILE A 12 13.83 5.21 -15.60
CA ILE A 12 13.30 5.30 -16.94
C ILE A 12 12.06 4.43 -16.87
N ASP A 13 10.91 5.06 -17.09
CA ASP A 13 9.57 4.50 -17.07
C ASP A 13 8.89 4.54 -15.68
N SER A 14 7.70 5.15 -15.60
CA SER A 14 6.93 5.34 -14.36
C SER A 14 6.21 4.06 -13.92
N THR A 15 6.93 2.94 -14.01
CA THR A 15 6.45 1.59 -13.77
C THR A 15 7.38 0.89 -12.78
N LEU A 16 6.79 0.32 -11.73
CA LEU A 16 7.50 -0.47 -10.73
C LEU A 16 7.22 -1.95 -10.98
N GLU A 17 8.25 -2.71 -11.34
CA GLU A 17 8.19 -4.17 -11.42
C GLU A 17 8.01 -4.77 -10.02
N LEU A 18 6.93 -5.53 -9.82
CA LEU A 18 6.53 -6.03 -8.51
C LEU A 18 7.44 -7.17 -8.02
N ASP A 19 7.86 -8.04 -8.91
CA ASP A 19 8.60 -9.26 -8.54
C ASP A 19 10.13 -9.09 -8.63
N ALA A 20 10.61 -7.85 -8.83
CA ALA A 20 12.02 -7.53 -8.87
C ALA A 20 12.67 -7.50 -7.46
N GLY A 21 13.89 -8.03 -7.37
CA GLY A 21 14.73 -8.01 -6.15
C GLY A 21 14.74 -9.32 -5.36
N LYS A 22 15.63 -9.44 -4.36
CA LYS A 22 15.70 -10.61 -3.46
C LYS A 22 14.51 -10.68 -2.50
N ILE A 23 14.15 -9.53 -1.95
CA ILE A 23 12.84 -9.29 -1.35
C ILE A 23 12.11 -8.49 -2.41
N THR A 24 11.03 -9.06 -2.94
CA THR A 24 10.31 -8.46 -4.06
C THR A 24 9.69 -7.13 -3.64
N ASN A 25 9.57 -6.19 -4.58
CA ASN A 25 8.83 -4.95 -4.34
C ASN A 25 7.39 -5.23 -3.90
N ARG A 26 6.77 -6.29 -4.43
CA ARG A 26 5.48 -6.83 -4.01
C ARG A 26 5.45 -7.12 -2.51
N GLN A 27 6.43 -7.88 -2.02
CA GLN A 27 6.48 -8.24 -0.61
C GLN A 27 6.61 -6.99 0.26
N ARG A 28 7.48 -6.06 -0.11
CA ARG A 28 7.66 -4.79 0.62
C ARG A 28 6.39 -3.96 0.66
N LEU A 29 5.67 -3.88 -0.45
CA LEU A 29 4.40 -3.15 -0.53
C LEU A 29 3.32 -3.86 0.29
N ILE A 30 3.21 -5.18 0.20
CA ILE A 30 2.28 -5.97 1.03
C ILE A 30 2.51 -5.70 2.52
N ASP A 31 3.78 -5.75 2.95
CA ASP A 31 4.14 -5.52 4.36
C ASP A 31 3.77 -4.09 4.79
N PHE A 32 4.11 -3.09 3.96
CA PHE A 32 3.73 -1.70 4.18
C PHE A 32 2.21 -1.52 4.29
N PHE A 33 1.43 -2.03 3.34
CA PHE A 33 -0.03 -1.88 3.35
C PHE A 33 -0.68 -2.63 4.52
N LYS A 34 -0.13 -3.76 4.98
CA LYS A 34 -0.60 -4.45 6.18
C LYS A 34 -0.42 -3.60 7.43
N GLU A 35 0.72 -2.93 7.58
CA GLU A 35 0.97 -2.01 8.70
C GLU A 35 0.00 -0.82 8.66
N GLU A 36 -0.15 -0.19 7.49
CA GLU A 36 -1.09 0.93 7.28
C GLU A 36 -2.55 0.53 7.52
N ILE A 37 -2.97 -0.66 7.10
CA ILE A 37 -4.32 -1.19 7.37
C ILE A 37 -4.55 -1.33 8.88
N VAL A 38 -3.56 -1.84 9.61
CA VAL A 38 -3.65 -1.98 11.07
C VAL A 38 -3.75 -0.61 11.73
N GLU A 39 -2.94 0.37 11.32
CA GLU A 39 -3.02 1.73 11.84
C GLU A 39 -4.36 2.41 11.51
N GLU A 40 -4.79 2.36 10.25
CA GLU A 40 -6.03 2.99 9.83
C GLU A 40 -7.26 2.32 10.46
N SER A 41 -7.22 1.00 10.70
CA SER A 41 -8.29 0.31 11.44
C SER A 41 -8.43 0.84 12.87
N ARG A 42 -7.32 1.08 13.57
CA ARG A 42 -7.34 1.68 14.92
C ARG A 42 -7.86 3.11 14.87
N ASN A 43 -7.45 3.88 13.87
CA ASN A 43 -7.89 5.27 13.70
C ASN A 43 -9.38 5.34 13.37
N MET A 44 -9.88 4.46 12.51
CA MET A 44 -11.31 4.32 12.19
C MET A 44 -12.11 4.01 13.45
N LEU A 45 -11.71 3.00 14.23
CA LEU A 45 -12.41 2.61 15.46
C LEU A 45 -12.45 3.76 16.49
N LYS A 46 -11.34 4.49 16.66
CA LYS A 46 -11.31 5.69 17.53
C LYS A 46 -12.26 6.79 17.06
N LYS A 47 -12.42 6.98 15.75
CA LYS A 47 -13.30 8.01 15.17
C LYS A 47 -14.77 7.63 15.24
N LEU A 48 -15.09 6.34 15.11
CA LEU A 48 -16.48 5.85 15.09
C LEU A 48 -17.12 5.79 16.48
N GLY A 49 -16.32 5.52 17.54
CA GLY A 49 -16.86 5.24 18.86
C GLY A 49 -17.79 4.02 18.85
N ASP A 50 -18.76 3.98 19.76
CA ASP A 50 -19.62 2.79 19.95
C ASP A 50 -20.83 2.75 19.02
N THR A 51 -21.38 3.92 18.65
CA THR A 51 -22.65 4.01 17.91
C THR A 51 -22.60 5.06 16.78
N PRO A 52 -21.79 4.84 15.73
CA PRO A 52 -21.64 5.80 14.65
C PRO A 52 -22.89 5.90 13.78
N ALA A 53 -23.16 7.09 13.25
CA ALA A 53 -24.16 7.24 12.19
C ALA A 53 -23.69 6.57 10.88
N LYS A 54 -24.63 6.19 10.00
CA LYS A 54 -24.32 5.53 8.72
C LYS A 54 -23.33 6.32 7.86
N GLU A 55 -23.47 7.65 7.81
CA GLU A 55 -22.58 8.50 6.99
C GLU A 55 -21.20 8.68 7.63
N GLU A 56 -21.10 8.69 8.95
CA GLU A 56 -19.82 8.67 9.67
C GLU A 56 -19.11 7.34 9.45
N TYR A 57 -19.84 6.22 9.51
CA TYR A 57 -19.31 4.90 9.19
C TYR A 57 -18.72 4.86 7.78
N LYS A 58 -19.45 5.34 6.77
CA LYS A 58 -18.93 5.41 5.39
C LYS A 58 -17.70 6.30 5.29
N LYS A 59 -17.75 7.49 5.88
CA LYS A 59 -16.66 8.48 5.84
C LYS A 59 -15.37 7.93 6.45
N HIS A 60 -15.48 7.29 7.61
CA HIS A 60 -14.31 6.79 8.35
C HIS A 60 -13.84 5.41 7.88
N SER A 61 -14.70 4.60 7.24
CA SER A 61 -14.29 3.32 6.63
C SER A 61 -13.72 3.46 5.21
N TYR A 62 -13.92 4.60 4.54
CA TYR A 62 -13.47 4.78 3.15
C TYR A 62 -11.96 4.59 2.95
N PRO A 63 -11.06 5.22 3.74
CA PRO A 63 -9.62 5.02 3.56
C PRO A 63 -9.21 3.56 3.75
N LEU A 64 -9.74 2.90 4.78
CA LEU A 64 -9.48 1.49 5.07
C LEU A 64 -9.90 0.57 3.90
N LYS A 65 -11.06 0.84 3.28
CA LYS A 65 -11.52 0.10 2.09
C LYS A 65 -10.56 0.27 0.91
N THR A 66 -10.06 1.49 0.69
CA THR A 66 -9.09 1.75 -0.37
C THR A 66 -7.78 0.99 -0.13
N LEU A 67 -7.26 1.01 1.09
CA LEU A 67 -6.04 0.26 1.45
C LEU A 67 -6.21 -1.24 1.26
N GLN A 68 -7.35 -1.81 1.67
CA GLN A 68 -7.65 -3.23 1.44
C GLN A 68 -7.74 -3.57 -0.04
N ALA A 69 -8.41 -2.75 -0.85
CA ALA A 69 -8.50 -2.96 -2.29
C ALA A 69 -7.11 -2.92 -2.97
N ILE A 70 -6.21 -2.06 -2.52
CA ILE A 70 -4.82 -2.03 -3.03
C ILE A 70 -4.08 -3.30 -2.63
N LEU A 71 -4.22 -3.76 -1.38
CA LEU A 71 -3.59 -4.98 -0.91
C LEU A 71 -4.06 -6.21 -1.71
N GLU A 72 -5.36 -6.34 -1.97
CA GLU A 72 -5.92 -7.41 -2.81
C GLU A 72 -5.29 -7.42 -4.22
N ASN A 73 -5.10 -6.25 -4.82
CA ASN A 73 -4.43 -6.14 -6.11
C ASN A 73 -2.94 -6.51 -6.04
N LEU A 74 -2.25 -6.20 -4.94
CA LEU A 74 -0.85 -6.58 -4.75
C LEU A 74 -0.68 -8.08 -4.52
N GLU A 75 -1.64 -8.74 -3.86
CA GLU A 75 -1.64 -10.19 -3.65
C GLU A 75 -2.02 -10.96 -4.92
N ASN A 76 -2.73 -10.31 -5.85
CA ASN A 76 -3.03 -10.87 -7.15
C ASN A 76 -1.78 -10.93 -8.05
N LYS A 77 -1.28 -12.16 -8.27
CA LYS A 77 -0.11 -12.44 -9.10
C LYS A 77 -0.29 -12.18 -10.60
N GLN A 78 -1.52 -11.92 -11.07
CA GLN A 78 -1.75 -11.54 -12.47
C GLN A 78 -1.18 -10.14 -12.77
N TYR A 79 -1.03 -9.27 -11.77
CA TYR A 79 -0.42 -7.96 -11.95
C TYR A 79 1.09 -8.06 -11.71
N GLY A 80 1.90 -7.74 -12.72
CA GLY A 80 3.38 -7.74 -12.61
C GLY A 80 4.01 -6.37 -12.37
N TYR A 81 3.24 -5.28 -12.58
CA TYR A 81 3.74 -3.91 -12.54
C TYR A 81 2.73 -2.98 -11.88
N LEU A 82 3.23 -1.95 -11.20
CA LEU A 82 2.46 -0.78 -10.82
C LEU A 82 2.84 0.39 -11.72
N ALA A 83 1.86 1.05 -12.32
CA ALA A 83 2.07 2.23 -13.14
C ALA A 83 1.39 3.45 -12.51
N LYS A 84 2.00 4.62 -12.62
CA LYS A 84 1.32 5.88 -12.33
C LYS A 84 0.36 6.20 -13.49
N LEU A 85 -0.94 6.23 -13.21
CA LEU A 85 -1.91 6.79 -14.15
C LEU A 85 -1.73 8.32 -14.16
N SER A 86 -1.43 8.86 -15.34
CA SER A 86 -1.21 10.28 -15.63
C SER A 86 -2.51 11.07 -15.65
#